data_AF-A0A7Z8PDB6-F1
#
_entry.id   AF-A0A7Z8PDB6-F1
#
_cell.length_a   1.000
_cell.length_b   1.000
_cell.length_c   1.000
_cell.angle_alpha   90.00
_cell.angle_beta   90.00
_cell.angle_gamma   90.00
#
_symmetry.space_group_name_H-M   'P 1'
#
loop_
_entity.id
_entity.type
_entity.pdbx_description
1 polymer ?
#
loop_
_entity_poly.entity_id
_entity_poly.type
_entity_poly.pdbx_seq_one_letter_code
_entity_poly.pdbx_strand_id
1 'polypeptide(L)'
;MNDPIVRLSLGIAMGIVGLILILIAGRWGYDAYRRWGAVNALEDGRRLEFIGRERAAIDRFQRAARYDRHPSTALAALNPAHEQASAQAHAIARGLRQQAQLGRLAVEYIDVFQGNAGSITSPGVNGELLRLITLYREHSGGSVPPLPNLGPRDLVDPALWRLALEWRLRAAWTAGDQATLRQAAGQFALLYPNHPATPFARILHAGASETHREQIISRLVAATRSSPETTASVLRAAGRLNPGNNASLQALIPSQQRTGAELIATMIKAKAPAGDIVREAIRLRNNNILRTVASYCISIERFDLLRELSRHGDEEFQRMTAILLARRELDLVALRRLQVDDSSVRPRAMLLHNTENALSFHLCDAHGQVPVAPVTIRLDDTVVPPASIQRLGSLHRIPATRRGRQNLELRMGDVVFFNQEVIR
;
A
#
# COMPACT_ATOMS: atom_id res chain seq x y z
N MET A 1 4.22 -7.80 37.53
CA MET A 1 5.31 -8.57 36.87
C MET A 1 5.85 -9.65 37.81
N ASN A 2 5.00 -10.58 38.27
CA ASN A 2 5.36 -11.68 39.19
C ASN A 2 5.03 -13.05 38.59
N ASP A 3 4.97 -13.14 37.27
CA ASP A 3 4.61 -14.38 36.61
C ASP A 3 5.82 -15.34 36.61
N PRO A 4 5.77 -16.50 37.29
CA PRO A 4 6.88 -17.44 37.39
C PRO A 4 7.35 -17.94 36.01
N ILE A 5 6.46 -17.95 35.01
CA ILE A 5 6.78 -18.35 33.63
C ILE A 5 7.72 -17.33 32.97
N VAL A 6 7.53 -16.04 33.25
CA VAL A 6 8.39 -14.95 32.73
C VAL A 6 9.78 -14.98 33.39
N ARG A 7 9.87 -15.36 34.68
CA ARG A 7 11.16 -15.50 35.36
C ARG A 7 11.94 -16.71 34.85
N LEU A 8 11.27 -17.83 34.59
CA LEU A 8 11.88 -19.04 34.03
C LEU A 8 12.40 -18.78 32.60
N SER A 9 11.59 -18.14 31.74
CA SER A 9 12.00 -17.85 30.36
C SER A 9 13.15 -16.85 30.29
N LEU A 10 13.18 -15.84 31.17
CA LEU A 10 14.30 -14.91 31.30
C LEU A 10 15.58 -15.62 31.77
N GLY A 11 15.48 -16.51 32.77
CA GLY A 11 16.61 -17.30 33.26
C GLY A 11 17.21 -18.20 32.17
N ILE A 12 16.37 -18.86 31.39
CA ILE A 12 16.82 -19.70 30.25
C ILE A 12 17.47 -18.82 29.16
N ALA A 13 16.87 -17.68 28.82
CA ALA A 13 17.42 -16.76 27.83
C ALA A 13 18.81 -16.24 28.24
N MET A 14 18.98 -15.85 29.51
CA MET A 14 20.29 -15.41 30.03
C MET A 14 21.31 -16.55 30.04
N GLY A 15 20.89 -17.78 30.34
CA GLY A 15 21.75 -18.96 30.24
C GLY A 15 22.25 -19.23 28.82
N ILE A 16 21.37 -19.11 27.82
CA ILE A 16 21.73 -19.25 26.40
C ILE A 16 22.70 -18.15 25.96
N VAL A 17 22.44 -16.90 26.34
CA VAL A 17 23.34 -15.77 26.04
C VAL A 17 24.72 -15.99 26.68
N GLY A 18 24.76 -16.43 27.95
CA GLY A 18 26.00 -16.77 28.64
C GLY A 18 26.80 -17.87 27.91
N LEU A 19 26.13 -18.93 27.47
CA LEU A 19 26.76 -20.01 26.70
C LEU A 19 27.33 -19.50 25.37
N ILE A 20 26.58 -18.68 24.64
CA ILE A 20 27.04 -18.08 23.38
C ILE A 20 28.29 -17.22 23.62
N LEU A 21 28.30 -16.40 24.67
CA LEU A 21 29.47 -15.59 25.02
C LEU A 21 30.69 -16.44 25.38
N ILE A 22 30.51 -17.54 26.11
CA ILE A 22 31.59 -18.50 26.42
C ILE A 22 32.12 -19.15 25.14
N LEU A 23 31.25 -19.53 24.20
CA LEU A 23 31.66 -20.10 22.92
C LEU A 23 32.43 -19.09 22.06
N ILE A 24 32.01 -17.82 22.05
CA ILE A 24 32.73 -16.73 21.38
C ILE A 24 34.10 -16.52 22.03
N ALA A 25 34.15 -16.42 23.35
CA ALA A 25 35.39 -16.24 24.10
C ALA A 25 36.35 -17.43 23.91
N GLY A 26 35.84 -18.66 23.94
CA GLY A 26 36.61 -19.87 23.67
C GLY A 26 37.15 -19.90 22.25
N ARG A 27 36.34 -19.50 21.26
CA ARG A 27 36.79 -19.34 19.88
C ARG A 27 37.90 -18.29 19.75
N TRP A 28 37.74 -17.12 20.37
CA TRP A 28 38.76 -16.07 20.34
C TRP A 28 40.05 -16.49 21.05
N GLY A 29 39.93 -17.19 22.19
CA GLY A 29 41.08 -17.74 22.90
C GLY A 29 41.83 -18.79 22.08
N TYR A 30 41.10 -19.66 21.38
CA TYR A 30 41.70 -20.65 20.48
C TYR A 30 42.37 -19.99 19.27
N ASP A 31 41.74 -18.98 18.66
CA ASP A 31 42.33 -18.21 17.57
C ASP A 31 43.59 -17.45 18.02
N ALA A 32 43.58 -16.88 19.23
CA ALA A 32 44.74 -16.24 19.82
C ALA A 32 45.89 -17.22 20.10
N TYR A 33 45.59 -18.40 20.67
CA TYR A 33 46.57 -19.47 20.88
C TYR A 33 47.20 -19.91 19.56
N ARG A 34 46.40 -20.10 18.51
CA ARG A 34 46.89 -20.47 17.17
C ARG A 34 47.79 -19.39 16.57
N ARG A 35 47.39 -18.11 16.66
CA ARG A 35 48.23 -16.99 16.21
C ARG A 35 49.56 -16.94 16.94
N TRP A 36 49.55 -17.10 18.26
CA TRP A 36 50.76 -17.09 19.07
C TRP A 36 51.68 -18.27 18.75
N GLY A 37 51.12 -19.48 18.58
CA GLY A 37 51.87 -20.65 18.12
C GLY A 37 52.47 -20.47 16.71
N ALA A 38 51.76 -19.80 15.80
CA ALA A 38 52.28 -19.46 14.49
C ALA A 38 53.46 -18.47 14.58
N VAL A 39 53.34 -17.40 15.38
CA VAL A 39 54.41 -16.40 15.57
C VAL A 39 55.66 -17.05 16.17
N ASN A 40 55.52 -17.84 17.23
CA ASN A 40 56.66 -18.54 17.86
C ASN A 40 57.35 -19.50 16.87
N ALA A 41 56.58 -20.24 16.07
CA ALA A 41 57.14 -21.12 15.05
C ALA A 41 57.87 -20.35 13.93
N LEU A 42 57.42 -19.14 13.58
CA LEU A 42 58.11 -18.27 12.64
C LEU A 42 59.41 -17.70 13.23
N GLU A 43 59.41 -17.27 14.49
CA GLU A 43 60.61 -16.78 15.17
C GLU A 43 61.67 -17.88 15.32
N ASP A 44 61.25 -19.08 15.72
CA ASP A 44 62.12 -20.26 15.77
C ASP A 44 62.70 -20.60 14.39
N GLY A 45 61.86 -20.56 13.34
CA GLY A 45 62.30 -20.78 11.96
C GLY A 45 63.39 -19.79 11.53
N ARG A 46 63.18 -18.49 11.77
CA ARG A 46 64.15 -17.44 11.44
C ARG A 46 65.46 -17.58 12.22
N ARG A 47 65.39 -17.94 13.50
CA ARG A 47 66.59 -18.21 14.31
C ARG A 47 67.39 -19.38 13.77
N LEU A 48 66.71 -20.46 13.33
CA LEU A 48 67.33 -21.65 12.76
C LEU A 48 67.94 -21.39 11.37
N GLU A 49 67.30 -20.55 10.56
CA GLU A 49 67.81 -20.10 9.27
C GLU A 49 69.09 -19.27 9.45
N PHE A 50 69.09 -18.33 10.39
CA PHE A 50 70.25 -17.48 10.68
C PHE A 50 71.49 -18.28 11.10
N ILE A 51 71.33 -19.41 11.78
CA ILE A 51 72.42 -20.31 12.17
C ILE A 51 72.72 -21.41 11.13
N GLY A 52 72.21 -21.28 9.90
CA GLY A 52 72.51 -22.19 8.78
C GLY A 52 71.82 -23.56 8.85
N ARG A 53 70.78 -23.73 9.67
CA ARG A 53 70.03 -24.99 9.80
C ARG A 53 68.76 -24.99 8.95
N GLU A 54 68.95 -24.89 7.63
CA GLU A 54 67.88 -24.69 6.65
C GLU A 54 66.74 -25.73 6.73
N ARG A 55 67.05 -27.03 6.83
CA ARG A 55 66.00 -28.08 6.92
C ARG A 55 65.13 -27.94 8.17
N ALA A 56 65.73 -27.60 9.32
CA ALA A 56 65.00 -27.41 10.56
C ALA A 56 64.19 -26.11 10.56
N ALA A 57 64.69 -25.07 9.88
CA ALA A 57 63.96 -23.82 9.65
C ALA A 57 62.70 -24.07 8.79
N ILE A 58 62.84 -24.83 7.69
CA ILE A 58 61.74 -25.22 6.81
C ILE A 58 60.64 -25.95 7.58
N ASP A 59 61.00 -26.92 8.44
CA ASP A 59 60.03 -27.64 9.28
C ASP A 59 59.26 -26.71 10.23
N ARG A 60 59.91 -25.69 10.78
CA ARG A 60 59.29 -24.71 11.68
C ARG A 60 58.37 -23.75 10.93
N PHE A 61 58.79 -23.29 9.76
CA PHE A 61 57.97 -22.49 8.87
C PHE A 61 56.72 -23.25 8.38
N GLN A 62 56.84 -24.53 8.03
CA GLN A 62 55.70 -25.38 7.68
C GLN A 62 54.74 -25.60 8.86
N ARG A 63 55.26 -25.70 10.09
CA ARG A 63 54.39 -25.74 11.29
C ARG A 63 53.64 -24.44 11.49
N ALA A 64 54.28 -23.28 11.29
CA ALA A 64 53.60 -21.98 11.38
C ALA A 64 52.42 -21.88 10.40
N ALA A 65 52.57 -22.38 9.17
CA ALA A 65 51.50 -22.43 8.17
C ALA A 65 50.34 -23.38 8.54
N ARG A 66 50.57 -24.38 9.41
CA ARG A 66 49.49 -25.24 9.95
C ARG A 66 48.73 -24.54 11.08
N TYR A 67 49.41 -23.71 11.86
CA TYR A 67 48.80 -22.98 12.97
C TYR A 67 47.87 -21.86 12.50
N ASP A 68 48.22 -21.11 11.45
CA ASP A 68 47.36 -20.02 10.96
C ASP A 68 47.29 -20.00 9.42
N ARG A 69 46.06 -19.88 8.89
CA ARG A 69 45.79 -19.75 7.45
C ARG A 69 45.97 -18.32 6.95
N HIS A 70 46.45 -17.41 7.80
CA HIS A 70 46.68 -16.03 7.45
C HIS A 70 47.73 -15.91 6.32
N PRO A 71 47.57 -15.01 5.35
CA PRO A 71 48.51 -14.96 4.23
C PRO A 71 49.93 -14.53 4.64
N SER A 72 50.09 -13.84 5.76
CA SER A 72 51.40 -13.45 6.31
C SER A 72 52.20 -14.65 6.84
N THR A 73 51.54 -15.62 7.47
CA THR A 73 52.17 -16.87 7.93
C THR A 73 52.45 -17.81 6.76
N ALA A 74 51.57 -17.82 5.75
CA ALA A 74 51.77 -18.56 4.51
C ALA A 74 52.93 -17.99 3.67
N LEU A 75 53.08 -16.66 3.61
CA LEU A 75 54.21 -16.00 2.92
C LEU A 75 55.53 -16.28 3.63
N ALA A 76 55.55 -16.22 4.96
CA ALA A 76 56.75 -16.55 5.75
C ALA A 76 57.12 -18.04 5.69
N ALA A 77 56.19 -18.90 5.26
CA ALA A 77 56.43 -20.32 5.03
C ALA A 77 56.75 -20.69 3.57
N LEU A 78 56.77 -19.70 2.67
CA LEU A 78 57.09 -19.91 1.27
C LEU A 78 58.59 -20.19 1.11
N ASN A 79 58.94 -21.41 0.73
CA ASN A 79 60.31 -21.75 0.35
C ASN A 79 60.48 -21.54 -1.17
N PRO A 80 61.27 -20.55 -1.63
CA PRO A 80 61.46 -20.27 -3.05
C PRO A 80 62.19 -21.39 -3.81
N ALA A 81 62.89 -22.29 -3.11
CA ALA A 81 63.58 -23.44 -3.70
C ALA A 81 62.67 -24.67 -3.89
N HIS A 82 61.41 -24.62 -3.45
CA HIS A 82 60.47 -25.74 -3.62
C HIS A 82 59.83 -25.72 -5.02
N GLU A 83 59.69 -26.89 -5.68
CA GLU A 83 59.14 -26.98 -7.04
C GLU A 83 57.73 -26.35 -7.19
N GLN A 84 56.97 -26.34 -6.09
CA GLN A 84 55.61 -25.75 -6.03
C GLN A 84 55.57 -24.29 -5.55
N ALA A 85 56.72 -23.65 -5.32
CA ALA A 85 56.79 -22.30 -4.76
C ALA A 85 56.02 -21.26 -5.59
N SER A 86 56.10 -21.34 -6.92
CA SER A 86 55.37 -20.43 -7.81
C SER A 86 53.84 -20.57 -7.66
N ALA A 87 53.33 -21.80 -7.63
CA ALA A 87 51.90 -22.06 -7.44
C ALA A 87 51.41 -21.61 -6.05
N GLN A 88 52.21 -21.84 -5.01
CA GLN A 88 51.92 -21.39 -3.64
C GLN A 88 51.97 -19.86 -3.53
N ALA A 89 52.97 -19.20 -4.13
CA ALA A 89 53.08 -17.75 -4.19
C ALA A 89 51.89 -17.12 -4.92
N HIS A 90 51.44 -17.69 -6.03
CA HIS A 90 50.22 -17.23 -6.73
C HIS A 90 48.95 -17.46 -5.91
N ALA A 91 48.84 -18.54 -5.14
CA ALA A 91 47.72 -18.76 -4.23
C ALA A 91 47.71 -17.74 -3.08
N ILE A 92 48.86 -17.48 -2.45
CA ILE A 92 49.03 -16.49 -1.40
C ILE A 92 48.74 -15.07 -1.93
N ALA A 93 49.26 -14.72 -3.11
CA ALA A 93 49.02 -13.44 -3.75
C ALA A 93 47.54 -13.24 -4.09
N ARG A 94 46.84 -14.28 -4.56
CA ARG A 94 45.37 -14.24 -4.75
C ARG A 94 44.65 -14.03 -3.42
N GLY A 95 45.02 -14.74 -2.37
CA GLY A 95 44.44 -14.58 -1.03
C GLY A 95 44.66 -13.19 -0.44
N LEU A 96 45.86 -12.63 -0.57
CA LEU A 96 46.19 -11.26 -0.15
C LEU A 96 45.40 -10.21 -0.94
N ARG A 97 45.29 -10.36 -2.26
CA ARG A 97 44.47 -9.47 -3.10
C ARG A 97 43.01 -9.52 -2.70
N GLN A 98 42.47 -10.71 -2.44
CA GLN A 98 41.10 -10.89 -1.95
C GLN A 98 40.90 -10.25 -0.57
N GLN A 99 41.81 -10.45 0.39
CA GLN A 99 41.71 -9.80 1.71
C GLN A 99 41.83 -8.28 1.62
N ALA A 100 42.74 -7.75 0.80
CA ALA A 100 42.88 -6.32 0.58
C ALA A 100 41.67 -5.71 -0.16
N GLN A 101 41.00 -6.48 -1.01
CA GLN A 101 39.72 -6.09 -1.63
C GLN A 101 38.59 -6.10 -0.61
N LEU A 102 38.49 -7.13 0.24
CA LEU A 102 37.49 -7.19 1.31
C LEU A 102 37.67 -6.07 2.34
N GLY A 103 38.90 -5.77 2.74
CA GLY A 103 39.20 -4.65 3.64
C GLY A 103 38.80 -3.30 3.04
N ARG A 104 39.11 -3.07 1.75
CA ARG A 104 38.68 -1.86 1.04
C ARG A 104 37.17 -1.77 0.89
N LEU A 105 36.51 -2.85 0.48
CA LEU A 105 35.05 -2.92 0.37
C LEU A 105 34.38 -2.68 1.72
N ALA A 106 34.94 -3.16 2.83
CA ALA A 106 34.40 -2.91 4.17
C ALA A 106 34.51 -1.43 4.58
N VAL A 107 35.62 -0.75 4.24
CA VAL A 107 35.77 0.69 4.48
C VAL A 107 34.81 1.49 3.60
N GLU A 108 34.77 1.21 2.29
CA GLU A 108 33.85 1.89 1.37
C GLU A 108 32.38 1.63 1.72
N TYR A 109 32.05 0.44 2.23
CA TYR A 109 30.73 0.14 2.79
C TYR A 109 30.41 1.05 3.98
N ILE A 110 31.33 1.19 4.95
CA ILE A 110 31.13 2.08 6.10
C ILE A 110 30.94 3.53 5.64
N ASP A 111 31.74 3.99 4.68
CA ASP A 111 31.62 5.35 4.13
C ASP A 111 30.26 5.59 3.46
N VAL A 112 29.79 4.63 2.66
CA VAL A 112 28.45 4.68 2.05
C VAL A 112 27.38 4.78 3.13
N PHE A 113 27.47 4.00 4.21
CA PHE A 113 26.53 4.10 5.33
C PHE A 113 26.58 5.44 6.05
N GLN A 114 27.75 6.07 6.14
CA GLN A 114 27.95 7.36 6.80
C GLN A 114 27.56 8.56 5.93
N GLY A 115 27.25 8.37 4.65
CA GLY A 115 26.87 9.46 3.75
C GLY A 115 27.96 9.87 2.75
N ASN A 116 29.15 9.29 2.84
CA ASN A 116 30.33 9.74 2.09
C ASN A 116 30.50 8.96 0.78
N ALA A 117 29.61 9.23 -0.19
CA ALA A 117 29.56 8.52 -1.47
C ALA A 117 30.79 8.71 -2.37
N GLY A 118 31.56 9.78 -2.17
CA GLY A 118 32.68 10.18 -3.03
C GLY A 118 33.91 9.28 -2.94
N SER A 119 33.96 8.33 -2.00
CA SER A 119 35.14 7.48 -1.74
C SER A 119 35.11 6.12 -2.44
N ILE A 120 34.09 5.80 -3.23
CA ILE A 120 33.95 4.46 -3.85
C ILE A 120 34.89 4.30 -5.05
N THR A 121 36.06 3.72 -4.79
CA THR A 121 37.12 3.47 -5.79
C THR A 121 37.21 2.01 -6.21
N SER A 122 36.57 1.07 -5.49
CA SER A 122 36.64 -0.35 -5.81
C SER A 122 36.13 -0.64 -7.23
N PRO A 123 36.94 -1.27 -8.09
CA PRO A 123 36.49 -1.71 -9.41
C PRO A 123 35.63 -2.98 -9.31
N GLY A 124 34.78 -3.19 -10.32
CA GLY A 124 33.94 -4.38 -10.45
C GLY A 124 32.55 -4.27 -9.82
N VAL A 125 31.79 -5.37 -9.88
CA VAL A 125 30.35 -5.39 -9.56
C VAL A 125 30.04 -4.95 -8.13
N ASN A 126 30.87 -5.30 -7.15
CA ASN A 126 30.64 -4.90 -5.75
C ASN A 126 30.79 -3.37 -5.56
N GLY A 127 31.74 -2.73 -6.25
CA GLY A 127 31.87 -1.27 -6.25
C GLY A 127 30.71 -0.57 -6.96
N GLU A 128 30.22 -1.16 -8.07
CA GLU A 128 29.02 -0.69 -8.76
C GLU A 128 27.76 -0.80 -7.88
N LEU A 129 27.60 -1.90 -7.15
CA LEU A 129 26.51 -2.09 -6.18
C LEU A 129 26.56 -1.03 -5.06
N LEU A 130 27.74 -0.71 -4.54
CA LEU A 130 27.90 0.36 -3.53
C LEU A 130 27.49 1.73 -4.08
N ARG A 131 27.84 2.04 -5.34
CA ARG A 131 27.40 3.28 -6.01
C ARG A 131 25.89 3.30 -6.18
N LEU A 132 25.29 2.19 -6.63
CA LEU A 132 23.85 2.06 -6.78
C LEU A 132 23.11 2.16 -5.44
N ILE A 133 23.63 1.57 -4.35
CA ILE A 133 23.06 1.72 -3.01
C ILE A 133 22.98 3.21 -2.62
N THR A 134 24.05 3.96 -2.86
CA THR A 134 24.06 5.41 -2.60
C THR A 134 23.00 6.12 -3.45
N LEU A 135 22.96 5.82 -4.74
CA LEU A 135 22.00 6.42 -5.66
C LEU A 135 20.56 6.12 -5.23
N TYR A 136 20.25 4.87 -4.86
CA TYR A 136 18.93 4.46 -4.38
C TYR A 136 18.55 5.17 -3.08
N ARG A 137 19.49 5.36 -2.16
CA ARG A 137 19.25 6.07 -0.89
C ARG A 137 18.81 7.51 -1.11
N GLU A 138 19.39 8.18 -2.10
CA GLU A 138 19.12 9.58 -2.44
C GLU A 138 17.99 9.73 -3.47
N HIS A 139 17.42 8.61 -3.95
CA HIS A 139 16.41 8.61 -5.00
C HIS A 139 15.04 9.05 -4.46
N SER A 140 14.57 10.20 -4.95
CA SER A 140 13.29 10.79 -4.54
C SER A 140 12.23 10.85 -5.65
N GLY A 141 12.55 10.45 -6.88
CA GLY A 141 11.57 10.46 -7.98
C GLY A 141 12.13 9.98 -9.32
N GLY A 142 11.22 9.55 -10.19
CA GLY A 142 11.54 9.03 -11.52
C GLY A 142 11.71 7.50 -11.56
N SER A 143 12.31 7.01 -12.63
CA SER A 143 12.63 5.59 -12.79
C SER A 143 13.81 5.22 -11.90
N VAL A 144 13.64 4.15 -11.12
CA VAL A 144 14.71 3.62 -10.28
C VAL A 144 15.69 2.83 -11.14
N PRO A 145 17.01 3.12 -11.09
CA PRO A 145 17.97 2.42 -11.91
C PRO A 145 17.98 0.90 -11.69
N PRO A 146 18.21 0.10 -12.75
CA PRO A 146 18.28 -1.35 -12.63
C PRO A 146 19.51 -1.79 -11.83
N LEU A 147 19.44 -3.01 -11.29
CA LEU A 147 20.63 -3.68 -10.76
C LEU A 147 21.60 -4.01 -11.89
N PRO A 148 22.91 -4.14 -11.61
CA PRO A 148 23.89 -4.44 -12.63
C PRO A 148 23.65 -5.85 -13.18
N ASN A 149 23.89 -6.02 -14.48
CA ASN A 149 23.82 -7.34 -15.11
C ASN A 149 25.00 -8.19 -14.63
N LEU A 150 24.70 -9.30 -13.96
CA LEU A 150 25.70 -10.24 -13.50
C LEU A 150 26.10 -11.20 -14.62
N GLY A 151 27.37 -11.19 -14.99
CA GLY A 151 27.97 -12.20 -15.84
C GLY A 151 28.25 -13.51 -15.08
N PRO A 152 28.50 -14.63 -15.79
CA PRO A 152 28.71 -15.94 -15.17
C PRO A 152 29.95 -16.03 -14.25
N ARG A 153 30.85 -15.05 -14.31
CA ARG A 153 32.11 -15.01 -13.58
C ARG A 153 32.16 -13.94 -12.50
N ASP A 154 31.08 -13.17 -12.33
CA ASP A 154 31.05 -12.08 -11.37
C ASP A 154 30.86 -12.62 -9.96
N LEU A 155 31.85 -12.35 -9.10
CA LEU A 155 31.79 -12.69 -7.68
C LEU A 155 31.13 -11.54 -6.91
N VAL A 156 29.81 -11.68 -6.71
CA VAL A 156 29.02 -10.72 -5.96
C VAL A 156 28.99 -11.09 -4.49
N ASP A 157 29.22 -10.11 -3.62
CA ASP A 157 28.99 -10.29 -2.18
C ASP A 157 27.46 -10.42 -1.93
N PRO A 158 26.97 -11.54 -1.38
CA PRO A 158 25.54 -11.75 -1.14
C PRO A 158 24.91 -10.71 -0.20
N ALA A 159 25.69 -10.14 0.72
CA ALA A 159 25.23 -9.11 1.65
C ALA A 159 25.06 -7.76 0.93
N LEU A 160 25.98 -7.40 0.03
CA LEU A 160 25.85 -6.20 -0.81
C LEU A 160 24.68 -6.32 -1.76
N TRP A 161 24.48 -7.49 -2.38
CA TRP A 161 23.33 -7.74 -3.24
C TRP A 161 22.00 -7.61 -2.49
N ARG A 162 21.93 -8.16 -1.27
CA ARG A 162 20.75 -8.04 -0.40
C ARG A 162 20.45 -6.58 -0.10
N LEU A 163 21.47 -5.85 0.32
CA LEU A 163 21.34 -4.44 0.69
C LEU A 163 20.94 -3.58 -0.52
N ALA A 164 21.51 -3.84 -1.69
CA ALA A 164 21.13 -3.17 -2.93
C ALA A 164 19.64 -3.41 -3.27
N LEU A 165 19.14 -4.64 -3.09
CA LEU A 165 17.72 -4.95 -3.27
C LEU A 165 16.81 -4.25 -2.25
N GLU A 166 17.21 -4.18 -0.98
CA GLU A 166 16.46 -3.46 0.06
C GLU A 166 16.37 -1.97 -0.25
N TRP A 167 17.47 -1.34 -0.65
CA TRP A 167 17.48 0.08 -1.04
C TRP A 167 16.74 0.33 -2.34
N ARG A 168 16.83 -0.57 -3.33
CA ARG A 168 16.06 -0.48 -4.57
C ARG A 168 14.56 -0.59 -4.32
N LEU A 169 14.13 -1.49 -3.43
CA LEU A 169 12.75 -1.59 -2.97
C LEU A 169 12.27 -0.27 -2.34
N ARG A 170 13.08 0.31 -1.45
CA ARG A 170 12.78 1.59 -0.82
C ARG A 170 12.70 2.73 -1.84
N ALA A 171 13.66 2.81 -2.77
CA ALA A 171 13.68 3.81 -3.82
C ALA A 171 12.47 3.71 -4.74
N ALA A 172 12.06 2.49 -5.10
CA ALA A 172 10.88 2.27 -5.95
C ALA A 172 9.60 2.65 -5.23
N TRP A 173 9.54 2.37 -3.92
CA TRP A 173 8.46 2.82 -3.06
C TRP A 173 8.37 4.35 -2.99
N THR A 174 9.49 5.04 -2.73
CA THR A 174 9.51 6.51 -2.61
C THR A 174 9.22 7.21 -3.94
N ALA A 175 9.71 6.68 -5.05
CA ALA A 175 9.47 7.23 -6.38
C ALA A 175 8.09 6.89 -6.97
N GLY A 176 7.34 5.97 -6.36
CA GLY A 176 6.07 5.48 -6.91
C GLY A 176 6.22 4.59 -8.15
N ASP A 177 7.42 4.05 -8.42
CA ASP A 177 7.71 3.16 -9.54
C ASP A 177 7.19 1.74 -9.25
N GLN A 178 5.91 1.53 -9.56
CA GLN A 178 5.20 0.27 -9.27
C GLN A 178 5.82 -0.94 -9.97
N ALA A 179 6.31 -0.78 -11.20
CA ALA A 179 6.89 -1.87 -11.98
C ALA A 179 8.19 -2.35 -11.34
N THR A 180 9.08 -1.42 -10.99
CA THR A 180 10.34 -1.75 -10.31
C THR A 180 10.09 -2.28 -8.90
N LEU A 181 9.14 -1.71 -8.16
CA LEU A 181 8.79 -2.20 -6.82
C LEU A 181 8.33 -3.66 -6.86
N ARG A 182 7.45 -4.01 -7.81
CA ARG A 182 6.98 -5.39 -7.99
C ARG A 182 8.12 -6.34 -8.38
N GLN A 183 9.00 -5.91 -9.28
CA GLN A 183 10.16 -6.70 -9.71
C GLN A 183 11.12 -6.94 -8.55
N ALA A 184 11.51 -5.88 -7.84
CA ALA A 184 12.44 -5.95 -6.72
C ALA A 184 11.87 -6.77 -5.55
N ALA A 185 10.56 -6.69 -5.27
CA ALA A 185 9.90 -7.50 -4.25
C ALA A 185 9.91 -8.99 -4.61
N GLY A 186 9.67 -9.32 -5.88
CA GLY A 186 9.77 -10.69 -6.38
C GLY A 186 11.19 -11.24 -6.30
N GLN A 187 12.18 -10.45 -6.75
CA GLN A 187 13.60 -10.81 -6.66
C GLN A 187 14.05 -11.04 -5.22
N PHE A 188 13.67 -10.15 -4.30
CA PHE A 188 13.98 -10.26 -2.88
C PHE A 188 13.38 -11.53 -2.28
N ALA A 189 12.10 -11.80 -2.54
CA ALA A 189 11.40 -12.97 -2.02
C ALA A 189 11.95 -14.30 -2.56
N LEU A 190 12.50 -14.30 -3.78
CA LEU A 190 13.12 -15.46 -4.41
C LEU A 190 14.54 -15.72 -3.87
N LEU A 191 15.37 -14.69 -3.80
CA LEU A 191 16.78 -14.81 -3.43
C LEU A 191 16.99 -14.94 -1.91
N TYR A 192 16.07 -14.42 -1.10
CA TYR A 192 16.19 -14.41 0.36
C TYR A 192 14.98 -15.05 1.06
N PRO A 193 14.67 -16.34 0.80
CA PRO A 193 13.43 -16.97 1.29
C PRO A 193 13.28 -16.98 2.81
N ASN A 194 14.40 -16.96 3.54
CA ASN A 194 14.44 -17.02 5.02
C ASN A 194 14.56 -15.62 5.67
N HIS A 195 14.57 -14.54 4.90
CA HIS A 195 14.68 -13.19 5.46
C HIS A 195 13.37 -12.78 6.15
N PRO A 196 13.41 -12.09 7.31
CA PRO A 196 12.21 -11.68 8.03
C PRO A 196 11.26 -10.78 7.21
N ALA A 197 11.80 -10.02 6.25
CA ALA A 197 10.99 -9.16 5.37
C ALA A 197 10.33 -9.91 4.19
N THR A 198 10.71 -11.17 3.92
CA THR A 198 10.25 -11.92 2.74
C THR A 198 8.75 -12.18 2.69
N PRO A 199 8.05 -12.51 3.80
CA PRO A 199 6.59 -12.60 3.78
C PRO A 199 5.92 -11.33 3.26
N PHE A 200 6.41 -10.15 3.65
CA PHE A 200 5.87 -8.87 3.19
C PHE A 200 6.23 -8.57 1.74
N ALA A 201 7.45 -8.91 1.31
CA ALA A 201 7.85 -8.78 -0.09
C ALA A 201 6.96 -9.65 -1.01
N ARG A 202 6.58 -10.86 -0.56
CA ARG A 202 5.63 -11.72 -1.27
C ARG A 202 4.24 -11.10 -1.34
N ILE A 203 3.74 -10.50 -0.25
CA ILE A 203 2.45 -9.79 -0.24
C ILE A 203 2.48 -8.59 -1.18
N LEU A 204 3.53 -7.76 -1.15
CA LEU A 204 3.69 -6.61 -2.05
C LEU A 204 3.74 -7.05 -3.52
N HIS A 205 4.52 -8.08 -3.83
CA HIS A 205 4.61 -8.62 -5.18
C HIS A 205 3.25 -9.15 -5.67
N ALA A 206 2.56 -9.95 -4.85
CA ALA A 206 1.26 -10.51 -5.20
C ALA A 206 0.16 -9.44 -5.30
N GLY A 207 0.12 -8.50 -4.36
CA GLY A 207 -0.88 -7.43 -4.35
C GLY A 207 -0.70 -6.40 -5.48
N ALA A 208 0.53 -6.19 -5.95
CA ALA A 208 0.82 -5.38 -7.12
C ALA A 208 0.60 -6.12 -8.46
N SER A 209 0.24 -7.41 -8.44
CA SER A 209 -0.01 -8.18 -9.65
C SER A 209 -1.49 -8.16 -10.03
N GLU A 210 -1.78 -7.96 -11.31
CA GLU A 210 -3.14 -8.02 -11.88
C GLU A 210 -3.69 -9.45 -11.95
N THR A 211 -2.83 -10.46 -11.93
CA THR A 211 -3.21 -11.87 -12.15
C THR A 211 -3.39 -12.66 -10.86
N HIS A 212 -2.94 -12.13 -9.72
CA HIS A 212 -2.98 -12.86 -8.46
C HIS A 212 -4.36 -12.79 -7.82
N ARG A 213 -4.94 -13.97 -7.56
CA ARG A 213 -6.25 -14.12 -6.92
C ARG A 213 -6.15 -13.81 -5.42
N GLU A 214 -7.20 -13.21 -4.87
CA GLU A 214 -7.38 -12.89 -3.44
C GLU A 214 -7.00 -14.06 -2.51
N GLN A 215 -7.31 -15.31 -2.92
CA GLN A 215 -6.96 -16.53 -2.20
C GLN A 215 -5.45 -16.71 -1.96
N ILE A 216 -4.61 -16.32 -2.92
CA ILE A 216 -3.15 -16.43 -2.79
C ILE A 216 -2.67 -15.43 -1.74
N ILE A 217 -3.15 -14.20 -1.81
CA ILE A 217 -2.77 -13.14 -0.87
C ILE A 217 -3.25 -13.48 0.55
N SER A 218 -4.47 -14.02 0.69
CA SER A 218 -4.99 -14.51 1.98
C SER A 218 -4.10 -15.58 2.60
N ARG A 219 -3.61 -16.56 1.82
CA ARG A 219 -2.65 -17.56 2.29
C ARG A 219 -1.31 -16.95 2.72
N LEU A 220 -0.81 -15.96 1.97
CA LEU A 220 0.43 -15.25 2.32
C LEU A 220 0.27 -14.47 3.63
N VAL A 221 -0.85 -13.77 3.80
CA VAL A 221 -1.18 -13.06 5.04
C VAL A 221 -1.26 -14.03 6.22
N ALA A 222 -1.96 -15.16 6.08
CA ALA A 222 -2.06 -16.17 7.13
C ALA A 222 -0.71 -16.81 7.50
N ALA A 223 0.22 -16.91 6.55
CA ALA A 223 1.57 -17.42 6.79
C ALA A 223 2.51 -16.39 7.46
N THR A 224 2.08 -15.14 7.59
CA THR A 224 2.89 -14.06 8.16
C THR A 224 2.84 -14.13 9.69
N ARG A 225 3.97 -14.37 10.36
CA ARG A 225 4.08 -14.46 11.84
C ARG A 225 4.29 -13.11 12.53
N SER A 226 3.95 -12.01 11.86
CA SER A 226 4.27 -10.65 12.31
C SER A 226 3.08 -9.95 12.93
N SER A 227 3.31 -8.75 13.50
CA SER A 227 2.23 -7.99 14.13
C SER A 227 1.12 -7.68 13.11
N PRO A 228 -0.16 -7.70 13.53
CA PRO A 228 -1.25 -7.41 12.61
C PRO A 228 -1.16 -5.97 12.06
N GLU A 229 -0.63 -4.99 12.82
CA GLU A 229 -0.46 -3.61 12.32
C GLU A 229 0.49 -3.53 11.12
N THR A 230 1.58 -4.30 11.17
CA THR A 230 2.58 -4.34 10.09
C THR A 230 1.96 -4.94 8.84
N THR A 231 1.27 -6.07 8.98
CA THR A 231 0.55 -6.73 7.90
C THR A 231 -0.52 -5.81 7.29
N ALA A 232 -1.30 -5.10 8.12
CA ALA A 232 -2.28 -4.13 7.65
C ALA A 232 -1.64 -2.98 6.84
N SER A 233 -0.49 -2.47 7.30
CA SER A 233 0.26 -1.42 6.60
C SER A 233 0.75 -1.88 5.23
N VAL A 234 1.25 -3.12 5.14
CA VAL A 234 1.69 -3.74 3.87
C VAL A 234 0.51 -3.98 2.93
N LEU A 235 -0.66 -4.40 3.45
CA LEU A 235 -1.87 -4.58 2.64
C LEU A 235 -2.39 -3.25 2.07
N ARG A 236 -2.41 -2.18 2.88
CA ARG A 236 -2.74 -0.83 2.40
C ARG A 236 -1.76 -0.35 1.34
N ALA A 237 -0.47 -0.61 1.56
CA ALA A 237 0.58 -0.29 0.62
C ALA A 237 0.34 -0.98 -0.73
N ALA A 238 0.09 -2.30 -0.70
CA ALA A 238 -0.25 -3.08 -1.89
C ALA A 238 -1.53 -2.58 -2.59
N GLY A 239 -2.56 -2.19 -1.83
CA GLY A 239 -3.81 -1.64 -2.37
C GLY A 239 -3.63 -0.31 -3.09
N ARG A 240 -2.65 0.51 -2.70
CA ARG A 240 -2.29 1.74 -3.43
C ARG A 240 -1.57 1.45 -4.75
N LEU A 241 -0.83 0.35 -4.83
CA LEU A 241 -0.14 -0.05 -6.06
C LEU A 241 -1.12 -0.56 -7.11
N ASN A 242 -2.15 -1.30 -6.69
CA ASN A 242 -3.21 -1.74 -7.60
C ASN A 242 -4.60 -1.37 -7.03
N PRO A 243 -5.14 -0.18 -7.40
CA PRO A 243 -6.44 0.27 -6.94
C PRO A 243 -7.59 -0.70 -7.22
N GLY A 244 -7.51 -1.47 -8.33
CA GLY A 244 -8.51 -2.48 -8.68
C GLY A 244 -8.62 -3.61 -7.65
N ASN A 245 -7.52 -3.95 -6.99
CA ASN A 245 -7.47 -4.98 -5.94
C ASN A 245 -7.63 -4.42 -4.52
N ASN A 246 -7.64 -3.10 -4.35
CA ASN A 246 -7.61 -2.43 -3.04
C ASN A 246 -8.71 -2.94 -2.10
N ALA A 247 -9.96 -3.04 -2.57
CA ALA A 247 -11.05 -3.49 -1.73
C ALA A 247 -10.95 -4.98 -1.32
N SER A 248 -10.34 -5.84 -2.13
CA SER A 248 -10.04 -7.24 -1.73
C SER A 248 -8.93 -7.27 -0.67
N LEU A 249 -7.89 -6.44 -0.84
CA LEU A 249 -6.79 -6.35 0.10
C LEU A 249 -7.23 -5.77 1.45
N GLN A 250 -8.10 -4.76 1.46
CA GLN A 250 -8.67 -4.18 2.67
C GLN A 250 -9.54 -5.19 3.45
N ALA A 251 -10.23 -6.10 2.74
CA ALA A 251 -11.01 -7.15 3.38
C ALA A 251 -10.15 -8.13 4.19
N LEU A 252 -8.85 -8.24 3.88
CA LEU A 252 -7.89 -9.06 4.63
C LEU A 252 -7.34 -8.34 5.88
N ILE A 253 -7.54 -7.04 6.01
CA ILE A 253 -7.17 -6.28 7.22
C ILE A 253 -8.20 -6.62 8.33
N PRO A 254 -7.77 -6.98 9.55
CA PRO A 254 -8.69 -7.21 10.67
C PRO A 254 -9.59 -6.00 10.93
N SER A 255 -10.86 -6.22 11.24
CA SER A 255 -11.85 -5.14 11.40
C SER A 255 -11.44 -4.10 12.44
N GLN A 256 -10.77 -4.50 13.52
CA GLN A 256 -10.28 -3.61 14.58
C GLN A 256 -9.18 -2.65 14.11
N GLN A 257 -8.50 -2.99 13.01
CA GLN A 257 -7.41 -2.19 12.45
C GLN A 257 -7.82 -1.39 11.23
N ARG A 258 -9.06 -1.57 10.73
CA ARG A 258 -9.56 -0.81 9.57
C ARG A 258 -9.86 0.63 9.97
N THR A 259 -9.53 1.56 9.08
CA THR A 259 -10.07 2.92 9.17
C THR A 259 -11.57 2.90 8.88
N GLY A 260 -12.29 3.96 9.28
CA GLY A 260 -13.72 4.06 8.99
C GLY A 260 -14.04 3.94 7.49
N ALA A 261 -13.21 4.53 6.64
CA ALA A 261 -13.37 4.43 5.18
C ALA A 261 -13.14 3.00 4.67
N GLU A 262 -12.12 2.30 5.18
CA GLU A 262 -11.83 0.90 4.84
C GLU A 262 -12.97 -0.04 5.27
N LEU A 263 -13.57 0.22 6.43
CA LEU A 263 -14.70 -0.55 6.93
C LEU A 263 -15.91 -0.42 6.00
N ILE A 264 -16.30 0.82 5.66
CA ILE A 264 -17.42 1.09 4.75
C ILE A 264 -17.18 0.52 3.36
N ALA A 265 -15.99 0.69 2.79
CA ALA A 265 -15.65 0.13 1.49
C ALA A 265 -15.77 -1.41 1.48
N THR A 266 -15.33 -2.06 2.56
CA THR A 266 -15.46 -3.51 2.71
C THR A 266 -16.92 -3.94 2.83
N MET A 267 -17.74 -3.23 3.60
CA MET A 267 -19.17 -3.53 3.74
C MET A 267 -19.93 -3.38 2.40
N ILE A 268 -19.65 -2.32 1.64
CA ILE A 268 -20.23 -2.10 0.31
C ILE A 268 -19.85 -3.26 -0.62
N LYS A 269 -18.57 -3.62 -0.68
CA LYS A 269 -18.10 -4.74 -1.52
C LYS A 269 -18.70 -6.08 -1.11
N ALA A 270 -18.84 -6.32 0.19
CA ALA A 270 -19.49 -7.50 0.73
C ALA A 270 -21.01 -7.51 0.53
N LYS A 271 -21.60 -6.47 -0.09
CA LYS A 271 -23.05 -6.30 -0.28
C LYS A 271 -23.81 -6.39 1.04
N ALA A 272 -23.25 -5.83 2.11
CA ALA A 272 -23.93 -5.73 3.39
C ALA A 272 -25.25 -4.95 3.23
N PRO A 273 -26.27 -5.21 4.07
CA PRO A 273 -27.53 -4.48 4.03
C PRO A 273 -27.29 -2.97 4.08
N ALA A 274 -27.93 -2.20 3.19
CA ALA A 274 -27.68 -0.76 3.07
C ALA A 274 -27.95 0.01 4.39
N GLY A 275 -28.92 -0.44 5.19
CA GLY A 275 -29.20 0.13 6.51
C GLY A 275 -28.04 -0.07 7.50
N ASP A 276 -27.33 -1.20 7.42
CA ASP A 276 -26.17 -1.47 8.29
C ASP A 276 -25.00 -0.56 7.92
N ILE A 277 -24.79 -0.32 6.62
CA ILE A 277 -23.76 0.59 6.10
C ILE A 277 -24.03 2.02 6.59
N VAL A 278 -25.28 2.47 6.52
CA VAL A 278 -25.70 3.81 6.97
C VAL A 278 -25.54 3.98 8.47
N ARG A 279 -25.98 3.00 9.28
CA ARG A 279 -25.78 3.03 10.74
C ARG A 279 -24.31 3.11 11.11
N GLU A 280 -23.46 2.35 10.42
CA GLU A 280 -22.02 2.37 10.67
C GLU A 280 -21.39 3.71 10.26
N ALA A 281 -21.80 4.30 9.14
CA ALA A 281 -21.34 5.62 8.72
C ALA A 281 -21.73 6.72 9.72
N ILE A 282 -22.96 6.67 10.25
CA ILE A 282 -23.44 7.58 11.30
C ILE A 282 -22.62 7.42 12.58
N ARG A 283 -22.30 6.17 12.97
CA ARG A 283 -21.46 5.87 14.14
C ARG A 283 -20.06 6.49 14.02
N LEU A 284 -19.49 6.48 12.81
CA LEU A 284 -18.15 7.00 12.53
C LEU A 284 -18.06 8.54 12.52
N ARG A 285 -19.18 9.25 12.40
CA ARG A 285 -19.30 10.73 12.47
C ARG A 285 -18.25 11.48 11.64
N ASN A 286 -18.02 11.05 10.40
CA ASN A 286 -17.04 11.66 9.50
C ASN A 286 -17.70 12.06 8.17
N ASN A 287 -17.70 13.34 7.82
CA ASN A 287 -18.41 13.85 6.64
C ASN A 287 -17.91 13.26 5.31
N ASN A 288 -16.63 12.89 5.19
CA ASN A 288 -16.12 12.22 3.98
C ASN A 288 -16.70 10.80 3.83
N ILE A 289 -16.88 10.11 4.95
CA ILE A 289 -17.54 8.80 4.98
C ILE A 289 -19.03 8.96 4.65
N LEU A 290 -19.69 9.95 5.26
CA LEU A 290 -21.09 10.24 4.96
C LEU A 290 -21.31 10.58 3.48
N ARG A 291 -20.42 11.36 2.85
CA ARG A 291 -20.46 11.65 1.39
C ARG A 291 -20.31 10.39 0.52
N THR A 292 -19.40 9.50 0.90
CA THR A 292 -19.23 8.21 0.21
C THR A 292 -20.50 7.37 0.31
N VAL A 293 -21.09 7.26 1.51
CA VAL A 293 -22.31 6.47 1.73
C VAL A 293 -23.54 7.13 1.09
N ALA A 294 -23.63 8.45 1.07
CA ALA A 294 -24.68 9.16 0.34
C ALA A 294 -24.66 8.81 -1.16
N SER A 295 -23.47 8.82 -1.77
CA SER A 295 -23.29 8.44 -3.18
C SER A 295 -23.71 6.98 -3.42
N TYR A 296 -23.36 6.08 -2.48
CA TYR A 296 -23.81 4.69 -2.52
C TYR A 296 -25.34 4.58 -2.42
N CYS A 297 -25.99 5.25 -1.47
CA CYS A 297 -27.46 5.26 -1.33
C CYS A 297 -28.16 5.75 -2.60
N ILE A 298 -27.62 6.77 -3.28
CA ILE A 298 -28.14 7.26 -4.57
C ILE A 298 -28.01 6.19 -5.65
N SER A 299 -26.86 5.51 -5.74
CA SER A 299 -26.62 4.47 -6.75
C SER A 299 -27.54 3.25 -6.63
N ILE A 300 -28.09 3.00 -5.44
CA ILE A 300 -29.05 1.92 -5.17
C ILE A 300 -30.49 2.44 -4.97
N GLU A 301 -30.74 3.71 -5.28
CA GLU A 301 -32.04 4.39 -5.16
C GLU A 301 -32.69 4.35 -3.76
N ARG A 302 -31.88 4.22 -2.69
CA ARG A 302 -32.35 4.21 -1.29
C ARG A 302 -32.38 5.62 -0.69
N PHE A 303 -33.28 6.45 -1.20
CA PHE A 303 -33.46 7.84 -0.76
C PHE A 303 -34.02 7.98 0.67
N ASP A 304 -34.71 6.95 1.17
CA ASP A 304 -35.11 6.82 2.57
C ASP A 304 -33.88 6.85 3.49
N LEU A 305 -32.86 6.07 3.15
CA LEU A 305 -31.59 6.02 3.89
C LEU A 305 -30.76 7.29 3.70
N LEU A 306 -30.79 7.91 2.52
CA LEU A 306 -30.14 9.20 2.28
C LEU A 306 -30.71 10.29 3.20
N ARG A 307 -32.03 10.30 3.41
CA ARG A 307 -32.72 11.22 4.32
C ARG A 307 -32.40 10.95 5.79
N GLU A 308 -32.19 9.68 6.17
CA GLU A 308 -31.68 9.34 7.51
C GLU A 308 -30.27 9.89 7.68
N LEU A 309 -29.38 9.62 6.71
CA LEU A 309 -27.98 10.03 6.72
C LEU A 309 -27.81 11.55 6.79
N SER A 310 -28.66 12.32 6.09
CA SER A 310 -28.58 13.78 6.05
C SER A 310 -28.63 14.41 7.44
N ARG A 311 -29.36 13.82 8.39
CA ARG A 311 -29.53 14.35 9.75
C ARG A 311 -28.27 14.31 10.62
N HIS A 312 -27.21 13.64 10.15
CA HIS A 312 -26.03 13.35 10.95
C HIS A 312 -24.74 14.03 10.46
N GLY A 313 -24.78 14.71 9.31
CA GLY A 313 -23.63 15.49 8.81
C GLY A 313 -23.65 16.95 9.26
N ASP A 314 -22.62 17.69 8.86
CA ASP A 314 -22.55 19.14 9.02
C ASP A 314 -23.57 19.88 8.13
N GLU A 315 -23.66 21.21 8.30
CA GLU A 315 -24.58 22.05 7.51
C GLU A 315 -24.33 21.95 6.00
N GLU A 316 -23.07 21.84 5.58
CA GLU A 316 -22.71 21.68 4.17
C GLU A 316 -23.24 20.37 3.59
N PHE A 317 -23.03 19.25 4.31
CA PHE A 317 -23.54 17.93 3.94
C PHE A 317 -25.07 17.88 3.97
N GLN A 318 -25.69 18.46 4.99
CA GLN A 318 -27.14 18.60 5.10
C GLN A 318 -27.71 19.37 3.91
N ARG A 319 -27.11 20.50 3.55
CA ARG A 319 -27.52 21.30 2.39
C ARG A 319 -27.37 20.50 1.10
N MET A 320 -26.21 19.85 0.88
CA MET A 320 -25.96 19.02 -0.30
C MET A 320 -27.01 17.91 -0.45
N THR A 321 -27.25 17.15 0.61
CA THR A 321 -28.22 16.04 0.59
C THR A 321 -29.66 16.54 0.45
N ALA A 322 -30.02 17.67 1.07
CA ALA A 322 -31.33 18.29 0.89
C ALA A 322 -31.57 18.72 -0.56
N ILE A 323 -30.57 19.27 -1.25
CA ILE A 323 -30.66 19.61 -2.68
C ILE A 323 -30.89 18.35 -3.52
N LEU A 324 -30.16 17.28 -3.26
CA LEU A 324 -30.29 16.02 -3.99
C LEU A 324 -31.67 15.39 -3.81
N LEU A 325 -32.17 15.36 -2.57
CA LEU A 325 -33.53 14.89 -2.26
C LEU A 325 -34.59 15.76 -2.94
N ALA A 326 -34.48 17.09 -2.81
CA ALA A 326 -35.45 18.02 -3.41
C ALA A 326 -35.48 17.92 -4.94
N ARG A 327 -34.32 17.72 -5.59
CA ARG A 327 -34.26 17.46 -7.05
C ARG A 327 -34.94 16.15 -7.43
N ARG A 328 -34.70 15.06 -6.69
CA ARG A 328 -35.31 13.75 -6.95
C ARG A 328 -36.83 13.76 -6.73
N GLU A 329 -37.32 14.55 -5.78
CA GLU A 329 -38.74 14.61 -5.42
C GLU A 329 -39.50 15.71 -6.19
N LEU A 330 -38.78 16.48 -7.01
CA LEU A 330 -39.25 17.69 -7.69
C LEU A 330 -39.91 18.68 -6.72
N ASP A 331 -39.35 18.84 -5.52
CA ASP A 331 -39.80 19.80 -4.51
C ASP A 331 -39.25 21.20 -4.81
N LEU A 332 -39.97 21.91 -5.68
CA LEU A 332 -39.60 23.27 -6.10
C LEU A 332 -39.58 24.26 -4.93
N VAL A 333 -40.39 24.05 -3.90
CA VAL A 333 -40.43 24.91 -2.71
C VAL A 333 -39.14 24.76 -1.93
N ALA A 334 -38.70 23.52 -1.70
CA ALA A 334 -37.42 23.24 -1.06
C ALA A 334 -36.24 23.77 -1.89
N LEU A 335 -36.23 23.57 -3.22
CA LEU A 335 -35.15 24.07 -4.08
C LEU A 335 -35.02 25.60 -4.04
N ARG A 336 -36.14 26.34 -4.07
CA ARG A 336 -36.12 27.80 -3.93
C ARG A 336 -35.64 28.25 -2.56
N ARG A 337 -36.08 27.60 -1.47
CA ARG A 337 -35.57 27.86 -0.11
C ARG A 337 -34.06 27.65 -0.01
N LEU A 338 -33.55 26.65 -0.73
CA LEU A 338 -32.12 26.33 -0.80
C LEU A 338 -31.33 27.21 -1.79
N GLN A 339 -32.00 28.13 -2.47
CA GLN A 339 -31.45 29.03 -3.50
C GLN A 339 -30.81 28.29 -4.67
N VAL A 340 -31.39 27.17 -5.08
CA VAL A 340 -30.94 26.39 -6.25
C VAL A 340 -31.81 26.73 -7.45
N ASP A 341 -31.18 26.96 -8.62
CA ASP A 341 -31.92 27.10 -9.87
C ASP A 341 -32.75 25.85 -10.14
N ASP A 342 -34.05 26.05 -10.33
CA ASP A 342 -35.05 25.00 -10.51
C ASP A 342 -35.36 24.75 -11.99
N SER A 343 -34.79 25.54 -12.92
CA SER A 343 -35.11 25.52 -14.35
C SER A 343 -35.03 24.13 -15.00
N SER A 344 -34.05 23.30 -14.60
CA SER A 344 -33.82 21.96 -15.17
C SER A 344 -34.74 20.87 -14.61
N VAL A 345 -35.41 21.11 -13.49
CA VAL A 345 -36.26 20.15 -12.77
C VAL A 345 -37.72 20.62 -12.68
N ARG A 346 -38.07 21.70 -13.39
CA ARG A 346 -39.46 22.16 -13.47
C ARG A 346 -40.33 21.10 -14.14
N PRO A 347 -41.34 20.55 -13.45
CA PRO A 347 -42.31 19.68 -14.07
C PRO A 347 -43.08 20.47 -15.13
N ARG A 348 -43.45 19.80 -16.21
CA ARG A 348 -44.28 20.36 -17.27
C ARG A 348 -45.53 19.50 -17.42
N ALA A 349 -46.66 20.15 -17.71
CA ALA A 349 -47.81 19.43 -18.22
C ALA A 349 -47.50 18.99 -19.66
N MET A 350 -47.55 17.69 -19.92
CA MET A 350 -47.36 17.08 -21.23
C MET A 350 -48.64 16.37 -21.67
N LEU A 351 -48.81 16.22 -22.98
CA LEU A 351 -49.92 15.47 -23.59
C LEU A 351 -51.29 15.94 -23.06
N LEU A 352 -51.53 17.25 -23.11
CA LEU A 352 -52.81 17.82 -22.72
C LEU A 352 -53.91 17.28 -23.65
N HIS A 353 -54.79 16.44 -23.11
CA HIS A 353 -55.96 15.93 -23.80
C HIS A 353 -57.21 16.58 -23.22
N ASN A 354 -58.01 17.17 -24.11
CA ASN A 354 -59.22 17.87 -23.75
C ASN A 354 -60.43 17.06 -24.21
N THR A 355 -61.31 16.72 -23.28
CA THR A 355 -62.57 16.02 -23.54
C THR A 355 -63.74 16.93 -23.20
N GLU A 356 -64.96 16.53 -23.55
CA GLU A 356 -66.14 17.33 -23.25
C GLU A 356 -66.28 17.66 -21.76
N ASN A 357 -65.80 16.81 -20.83
CA ASN A 357 -66.03 16.99 -19.41
C ASN A 357 -64.75 17.09 -18.57
N ALA A 358 -63.57 16.94 -19.19
CA ALA A 358 -62.32 16.89 -18.44
C ALA A 358 -61.11 17.32 -19.25
N LEU A 359 -60.14 17.92 -18.56
CA LEU A 359 -58.79 18.13 -19.02
C LEU A 359 -57.88 17.09 -18.37
N SER A 360 -57.09 16.39 -19.19
CA SER A 360 -56.14 15.38 -18.75
C SER A 360 -54.74 15.76 -19.18
N PHE A 361 -53.74 15.61 -18.31
CA PHE A 361 -52.33 15.87 -18.66
C PHE A 361 -51.39 15.03 -17.81
N HIS A 362 -50.23 14.71 -18.36
CA HIS A 362 -49.14 14.11 -17.60
C HIS A 362 -48.29 15.21 -16.96
N LEU A 363 -47.99 15.07 -15.68
CA LEU A 363 -47.13 15.97 -14.94
C LEU A 363 -45.82 15.28 -14.58
N CYS A 364 -44.75 15.64 -15.29
CA CYS A 364 -43.40 15.18 -15.00
C CYS A 364 -42.35 16.19 -15.46
N ASP A 365 -41.11 16.05 -14.97
CA ASP A 365 -39.96 16.78 -15.50
C ASP A 365 -39.50 16.20 -16.85
N ALA A 366 -38.44 16.78 -17.43
CA ALA A 366 -37.85 16.31 -18.69
C ALA A 366 -37.30 14.87 -18.62
N HIS A 367 -37.14 14.31 -17.42
CA HIS A 367 -36.65 12.96 -17.17
C HIS A 367 -37.77 11.98 -16.79
N GLY A 368 -39.03 12.41 -16.83
CA GLY A 368 -40.19 11.58 -16.50
C GLY A 368 -40.45 11.39 -15.01
N GLN A 369 -39.78 12.15 -14.13
CA GLN A 369 -40.03 12.11 -12.69
C GLN A 369 -41.32 12.86 -12.34
N VAL A 370 -42.09 12.33 -11.40
CA VAL A 370 -43.38 12.91 -10.99
C VAL A 370 -43.21 13.64 -9.66
N PRO A 371 -43.79 14.84 -9.50
CA PRO A 371 -43.73 15.56 -8.24
C PRO A 371 -44.33 14.77 -7.08
N VAL A 372 -43.60 14.74 -5.96
CA VAL A 372 -44.10 14.19 -4.69
C VAL A 372 -44.90 15.24 -3.93
N ALA A 373 -44.45 16.50 -4.00
CA ALA A 373 -45.14 17.63 -3.37
C ALA A 373 -46.56 17.80 -3.96
N PRO A 374 -47.55 18.18 -3.13
CA PRO A 374 -48.91 18.43 -3.61
C PRO A 374 -48.93 19.60 -4.59
N VAL A 375 -49.62 19.40 -5.71
CA VAL A 375 -49.77 20.39 -6.78
C VAL A 375 -51.14 21.02 -6.66
N THR A 376 -51.19 22.34 -6.56
CA THR A 376 -52.43 23.12 -6.66
C THR A 376 -52.69 23.40 -8.13
N ILE A 377 -53.87 23.00 -8.61
CA ILE A 377 -54.32 23.23 -9.98
C ILE A 377 -55.32 24.37 -9.96
N ARG A 378 -55.11 25.39 -10.80
CA ARG A 378 -56.09 26.45 -11.05
C ARG A 378 -56.52 26.44 -12.51
N LEU A 379 -57.81 26.62 -12.73
CA LEU A 379 -58.42 26.84 -14.03
C LEU A 379 -59.13 28.20 -13.99
N ASP A 380 -58.74 29.12 -14.87
CA ASP A 380 -59.33 30.48 -14.94
C ASP A 380 -59.34 31.16 -13.56
N ASP A 381 -58.17 31.18 -12.91
CA ASP A 381 -57.94 31.70 -11.55
C ASP A 381 -58.70 30.96 -10.42
N THR A 382 -59.50 29.94 -10.73
CA THR A 382 -60.25 29.17 -9.74
C THR A 382 -59.49 27.93 -9.33
N VAL A 383 -59.29 27.72 -8.02
CA VAL A 383 -58.64 26.51 -7.49
C VAL A 383 -59.55 25.31 -7.73
N VAL A 384 -59.03 24.29 -8.41
CA VAL A 384 -59.73 23.02 -8.61
C VAL A 384 -59.74 22.27 -7.28
N PRO A 385 -60.91 21.88 -6.73
CA PRO A 385 -60.99 21.17 -5.46
C PRO A 385 -60.20 19.86 -5.52
N PRO A 386 -59.36 19.53 -4.52
CA PRO A 386 -58.56 18.30 -4.53
C PRO A 386 -59.38 17.02 -4.74
N ALA A 387 -60.59 16.97 -4.19
CA ALA A 387 -61.52 15.84 -4.34
C ALA A 387 -61.99 15.62 -5.80
N SER A 388 -61.86 16.62 -6.66
CA SER A 388 -62.23 16.54 -8.08
C SER A 388 -61.05 16.17 -9.00
N ILE A 389 -59.83 16.10 -8.46
CA ILE A 389 -58.61 15.76 -9.21
C ILE A 389 -58.43 14.24 -9.15
N GLN A 390 -58.48 13.58 -10.30
CA GLN A 390 -58.12 12.17 -10.42
C GLN A 390 -56.63 12.06 -10.75
N ARG A 391 -55.85 11.38 -9.88
CA ARG A 391 -54.41 11.16 -10.08
C ARG A 391 -54.10 9.67 -10.27
N LEU A 392 -53.45 9.35 -11.39
CA LEU A 392 -52.93 8.02 -11.72
C LEU A 392 -51.45 8.16 -12.13
N GLY A 393 -50.56 8.10 -11.14
CA GLY A 393 -49.12 8.33 -11.34
C GLY A 393 -48.84 9.78 -11.78
N SER A 394 -48.32 9.94 -13.00
CA SER A 394 -48.11 11.25 -13.64
C SER A 394 -49.39 11.84 -14.25
N LEU A 395 -50.40 11.02 -14.56
CA LEU A 395 -51.63 11.47 -15.17
C LEU A 395 -52.51 12.19 -14.14
N HIS A 396 -52.87 13.42 -14.46
CA HIS A 396 -53.84 14.24 -13.73
C HIS A 396 -55.04 14.47 -14.64
N ARG A 397 -56.24 14.25 -14.11
CA ARG A 397 -57.50 14.54 -14.78
C ARG A 397 -58.34 15.44 -13.90
N ILE A 398 -58.78 16.57 -14.44
CA ILE A 398 -59.56 17.60 -13.76
C ILE A 398 -60.84 17.90 -14.56
N PRO A 399 -61.94 18.31 -13.90
CA PRO A 399 -63.16 18.69 -14.59
C PRO A 399 -62.98 19.97 -15.41
N ALA A 400 -63.49 19.98 -16.65
CA ALA A 400 -63.50 21.16 -17.51
C ALA A 400 -64.83 21.92 -17.35
N THR A 401 -64.79 23.13 -16.77
CA THR A 401 -66.00 23.85 -16.35
C THR A 401 -66.62 24.76 -17.43
N ARG A 402 -65.87 25.16 -18.46
CA ARG A 402 -66.34 26.09 -19.51
C ARG A 402 -65.82 25.72 -20.90
N ARG A 403 -66.59 25.97 -21.97
CA ARG A 403 -66.15 25.84 -23.37
C ARG A 403 -65.32 27.08 -23.76
N GLY A 404 -64.31 26.92 -24.61
CA GLY A 404 -63.41 27.99 -25.05
C GLY A 404 -62.02 27.95 -24.41
N ARG A 405 -61.32 29.08 -24.43
CA ARG A 405 -59.97 29.21 -23.89
C ARG A 405 -60.01 29.25 -22.36
N GLN A 406 -59.22 28.38 -21.73
CA GLN A 406 -59.08 28.31 -20.28
C GLN A 406 -57.60 28.43 -19.89
N ASN A 407 -57.27 29.17 -18.84
CA ASN A 407 -55.91 29.26 -18.35
C ASN A 407 -55.63 28.17 -17.31
N LEU A 408 -54.73 27.23 -17.63
CA LEU A 408 -54.25 26.21 -16.71
C LEU A 408 -52.99 26.70 -15.99
N GLU A 409 -53.12 26.93 -14.69
CA GLU A 409 -52.00 27.27 -13.82
C GLU A 409 -51.73 26.12 -12.83
N LEU A 410 -50.49 25.66 -12.78
CA LEU A 410 -50.04 24.66 -11.81
C LEU A 410 -49.06 25.29 -10.83
N ARG A 411 -49.30 25.04 -9.54
CA ARG A 411 -48.49 25.58 -8.44
C ARG A 411 -48.03 24.49 -7.48
N MET A 412 -46.90 24.71 -6.83
CA MET A 412 -46.50 23.99 -5.61
C MET A 412 -46.32 25.01 -4.49
N GLY A 413 -47.24 25.02 -3.52
CA GLY A 413 -47.37 26.14 -2.61
C GLY A 413 -47.57 27.45 -3.37
N ASP A 414 -46.76 28.46 -3.07
CA ASP A 414 -46.85 29.77 -3.74
C ASP A 414 -46.14 29.82 -5.10
N VAL A 415 -45.45 28.75 -5.49
CA VAL A 415 -44.61 28.69 -6.70
C VAL A 415 -45.43 28.28 -7.92
N VAL A 416 -45.68 29.21 -8.84
CA VAL A 416 -46.18 28.90 -10.19
C VAL A 416 -45.04 28.32 -11.02
N PHE A 417 -45.24 27.11 -11.56
CA PHE A 417 -44.24 26.44 -12.40
C PHE A 417 -44.74 26.13 -13.82
N PHE A 418 -46.05 26.18 -14.03
CA PHE A 418 -46.67 26.04 -15.34
C PHE A 418 -47.87 26.97 -15.43
N ASN A 419 -47.97 27.71 -16.53
CA ASN A 419 -49.09 28.60 -16.82
C ASN A 419 -49.29 28.62 -18.34
N GLN A 420 -50.37 28.04 -18.82
CA GLN A 420 -50.64 27.94 -20.25
C GLN A 420 -52.14 28.04 -20.53
N GLU A 421 -52.47 28.79 -21.58
CA GLU A 421 -53.81 28.82 -22.16
C GLU A 421 -54.08 27.51 -22.91
N VAL A 422 -55.15 26.82 -22.53
CA VAL A 422 -55.61 25.56 -23.13
C VAL A 422 -56.92 25.84 -23.85
N ILE A 423 -57.00 25.44 -25.11
CA ILE A 423 -58.20 25.63 -25.93
C ILE A 423 -59.10 24.40 -25.76
N ARG A 424 -60.38 24.64 -25.42
CA ARG A 424 -61.45 23.64 -25.47
C ARG A 424 -62.30 23.76 -26.73
#